data_AF-A6HS82-F1
#
_entry.id   AF-A6HS82-F1
#
_cell.length_a   1.000
_cell.length_b   1.000
_cell.length_c   1.000
_cell.angle_alpha   90.00
_cell.angle_beta   90.00
_cell.angle_gamma   90.00
#
_symmetry.space_group_name_H-M   'P 1'
#
loop_
_entity.id
_entity.type
_entity.pdbx_description
1 polymer ?
#
loop_
_entity_poly.entity_id
_entity_poly.type
_entity_poly.pdbx_seq_one_letter_code
_entity_poly.pdbx_strand_id
1 'polypeptide(L)'
;MGLLSDPVRRRALARIVLRLNTPLCVLSYVAGIAWFLALAFPPLTQRTYMSENAMGSTMVEEQFVGGDRARNFARDFAAHRKKPGALPVAWLERAMRSVGLEVYTQSFSRKLPFPDETHERYMVSGTNVYGILRAPRAASTESLVLTVPCGPDTTNSQAVGLLLALAAHFRGQIYWAKDIIFLVTEHDLLGTEAWLEAYHDINVTGIQSSPLQGRAGAIQAAVALELSSDVVTSLDVTVEGLNGQLPNLDLLNLFQTFCQKGGLLCTLQGKVGPPAWEPGAYETG
;
A
#
# COMPACT_ATOMS: atom_id res chain seq x y z
N MET A 1 -18.36 -50.88 5.77
CA MET A 1 -19.81 -50.58 5.88
C MET A 1 -20.60 -51.58 6.77
N GLY A 2 -19.99 -52.31 7.72
CA GLY A 2 -20.72 -53.28 8.58
C GLY A 2 -20.83 -52.91 10.06
N LEU A 3 -20.37 -51.73 10.48
CA LEU A 3 -20.34 -51.34 11.90
C LEU A 3 -21.62 -50.60 12.39
N LEU A 4 -22.46 -50.13 11.47
CA LEU A 4 -23.63 -49.29 11.78
C LEU A 4 -24.98 -49.98 11.54
N SER A 5 -25.01 -51.19 10.94
CA SER A 5 -26.24 -51.90 10.56
C SER A 5 -26.73 -52.93 11.60
N ASP A 6 -26.01 -53.14 12.70
CA ASP A 6 -26.26 -54.26 13.62
C ASP A 6 -26.98 -53.80 14.92
N PRO A 7 -28.28 -54.09 15.11
CA PRO A 7 -29.13 -53.49 16.14
C PRO A 7 -28.74 -53.88 17.58
N VAL A 8 -28.12 -55.05 17.76
CA VAL A 8 -27.66 -55.55 19.07
C VAL A 8 -26.40 -54.81 19.53
N ARG A 9 -25.42 -54.61 18.64
CA ARG A 9 -24.21 -53.82 18.93
C ARG A 9 -24.54 -52.35 19.19
N ARG A 10 -25.54 -51.80 18.48
CA ARG A 10 -26.04 -50.43 18.69
C ARG A 10 -26.62 -50.22 20.10
N ARG A 11 -27.40 -51.18 20.61
CA ARG A 11 -27.95 -51.13 21.99
C ARG A 11 -26.87 -51.30 23.08
N ALA A 12 -25.80 -52.05 22.79
CA ALA A 12 -24.66 -52.19 23.70
C ALA A 12 -23.83 -50.89 23.75
N LEU A 13 -23.48 -50.33 22.59
CA LEU A 13 -22.82 -49.03 22.48
C LEU A 13 -23.64 -47.89 23.10
N ALA A 14 -24.94 -47.84 22.84
CA ALA A 14 -25.83 -46.85 23.45
C ALA A 14 -25.86 -46.95 24.99
N ARG A 15 -25.87 -48.17 25.55
CA ARG A 15 -25.79 -48.38 27.00
C ARG A 15 -24.44 -47.93 27.58
N ILE A 16 -23.34 -48.21 26.89
CA ILE A 16 -21.99 -47.79 27.32
C ILE A 16 -21.88 -46.27 27.30
N VAL A 17 -22.33 -45.62 26.22
CA VAL A 17 -22.34 -44.15 26.09
C VAL A 17 -23.24 -43.50 27.15
N LEU A 18 -24.43 -44.04 27.43
CA LEU A 18 -25.31 -43.54 28.49
C LEU A 18 -24.70 -43.71 29.89
N ARG A 19 -23.93 -44.79 30.12
CA ARG A 19 -23.28 -45.06 31.41
C ARG A 19 -22.04 -44.19 31.64
N LEU A 20 -21.33 -43.86 30.57
CA LEU A 20 -20.15 -42.99 30.57
C LEU A 20 -20.48 -41.55 30.15
N ASN A 21 -21.76 -41.17 30.11
CA ASN A 21 -22.20 -39.86 29.64
C ASN A 21 -21.52 -38.72 30.41
N THR A 22 -21.60 -38.74 31.74
CA THR A 22 -21.01 -37.73 32.61
C THR A 22 -19.49 -37.59 32.45
N PRO A 23 -18.67 -38.66 32.53
CA PRO A 23 -17.23 -38.53 32.31
C PRO A 23 -16.87 -38.14 30.87
N LEU A 24 -17.61 -38.60 29.85
CA LEU A 24 -17.39 -38.17 28.46
C LEU A 24 -17.68 -36.68 28.28
N CYS A 25 -18.77 -36.17 28.85
CA CYS A 25 -19.09 -34.74 28.82
C CYS A 25 -17.99 -33.91 29.50
N VAL A 26 -17.55 -34.29 30.70
CA VAL A 26 -16.47 -33.59 31.42
C VAL A 26 -15.17 -33.62 30.62
N LEU A 27 -14.80 -34.77 30.05
CA LEU A 27 -13.57 -34.92 29.27
C LEU A 27 -13.63 -34.09 27.98
N SER A 28 -14.79 -34.06 27.29
CA SER A 28 -14.99 -33.21 26.11
C SER A 28 -14.94 -31.72 26.44
N TYR A 29 -15.43 -31.33 27.61
CA TYR A 29 -15.39 -29.93 28.08
C TYR A 29 -13.97 -29.50 28.41
N VAL A 30 -13.21 -30.34 29.14
CA VAL A 30 -11.78 -30.09 29.42
C VAL A 30 -10.97 -30.07 28.12
N ALA A 31 -11.23 -30.98 27.18
CA ALA A 31 -10.58 -30.97 25.88
C ALA A 31 -10.89 -29.69 25.08
N GLY A 32 -12.14 -29.20 25.13
CA GLY A 32 -12.53 -27.94 24.52
C GLY A 32 -11.79 -26.73 25.11
N ILE A 33 -11.68 -26.66 26.43
CA ILE A 33 -10.90 -25.60 27.11
C ILE A 33 -9.41 -25.70 26.75
N ALA A 34 -8.83 -26.90 26.79
CA ALA A 34 -7.44 -27.11 26.43
C ALA A 34 -7.17 -26.70 24.98
N TRP A 35 -8.08 -27.02 24.05
CA TRP A 35 -7.96 -26.60 22.65
C TRP A 35 -8.12 -25.09 22.48
N PHE A 36 -9.06 -24.46 23.21
CA PHE A 36 -9.23 -23.01 23.18
C PHE A 36 -7.98 -22.28 23.67
N LEU A 37 -7.34 -22.78 24.74
CA LEU A 37 -6.06 -22.24 25.22
C LEU A 37 -4.92 -22.52 24.22
N ALA A 38 -4.93 -23.69 23.57
CA ALA A 38 -3.97 -24.04 22.54
C ALA A 38 -4.08 -23.13 21.29
N LEU A 39 -5.27 -22.62 20.97
CA LEU A 39 -5.46 -21.63 19.89
C LEU A 39 -4.82 -20.27 20.20
N ALA A 40 -4.54 -19.94 21.46
CA ALA A 40 -3.77 -18.74 21.80
C ALA A 40 -2.25 -18.96 21.69
N PHE A 41 -1.81 -20.20 21.46
CA PHE A 41 -0.40 -20.55 21.40
C PHE A 41 0.20 -20.17 20.03
N PRO A 42 1.21 -19.27 19.96
CA PRO A 42 1.74 -18.74 18.71
C PRO A 42 2.18 -19.74 17.62
N PRO A 43 2.71 -20.95 17.93
CA PRO A 43 3.08 -21.90 16.89
C PRO A 43 1.89 -22.72 16.35
N LEU A 44 0.73 -22.69 17.02
CA LEU A 44 -0.50 -23.34 16.55
C LEU A 44 -1.39 -22.37 15.76
N THR A 45 -1.18 -21.07 15.91
CA THR A 45 -1.80 -20.06 15.05
C THR A 45 -0.96 -19.89 13.79
N GLN A 46 -1.62 -19.96 12.63
CA GLN A 46 -0.98 -19.43 11.44
C GLN A 46 -0.82 -17.93 11.64
N ARG A 47 0.33 -17.39 11.20
CA ARG A 47 0.53 -15.94 11.10
C ARG A 47 -0.45 -15.37 10.05
N THR A 48 -0.27 -14.11 9.69
CA THR A 48 -1.10 -13.48 8.67
C THR A 48 -1.15 -14.32 7.39
N TYR A 49 -2.35 -14.73 7.03
CA TYR A 49 -2.63 -15.48 5.81
C TYR A 49 -2.65 -14.50 4.63
N MET A 50 -1.92 -14.82 3.56
CA MET A 50 -2.06 -14.11 2.28
C MET A 50 -3.14 -14.82 1.48
N SER A 51 -4.25 -14.13 1.23
CA SER A 51 -5.38 -14.71 0.49
C SER A 51 -5.17 -14.70 -1.02
N GLU A 52 -4.38 -13.75 -1.53
CA GLU A 52 -4.06 -13.61 -2.94
C GLU A 52 -2.73 -14.29 -3.31
N ASN A 53 -2.82 -15.43 -4.01
CA ASN A 53 -1.65 -16.20 -4.43
C ASN A 53 -0.71 -15.44 -5.39
N ALA A 54 -1.22 -14.43 -6.11
CA ALA A 54 -0.42 -13.58 -7.00
C ALA A 54 0.47 -12.58 -6.22
N MET A 55 0.18 -12.35 -4.94
CA MET A 55 0.93 -11.45 -4.07
C MET A 55 2.05 -12.14 -3.28
N GLY A 56 2.31 -13.43 -3.52
CA GLY A 56 3.47 -14.16 -2.99
C GLY A 56 4.80 -13.70 -3.59
N SER A 57 5.12 -12.41 -3.46
CA SER A 57 6.25 -11.74 -4.12
C SER A 57 7.62 -12.18 -3.60
N THR A 58 7.69 -12.84 -2.44
CA THR A 58 8.95 -13.36 -1.90
C THR A 58 9.56 -14.47 -2.75
N MET A 59 8.75 -15.13 -3.60
CA MET A 59 9.20 -16.19 -4.50
C MET A 59 9.71 -15.68 -5.86
N VAL A 60 9.70 -14.37 -6.10
CA VAL A 60 10.13 -13.77 -7.37
C VAL A 60 11.49 -13.08 -7.20
N GLU A 61 12.32 -13.14 -8.24
CA GLU A 61 13.60 -12.44 -8.30
C GLU A 61 13.39 -10.94 -8.50
N GLU A 62 14.15 -10.14 -7.75
CA GLU A 62 14.12 -8.68 -7.83
C GLU A 62 14.90 -8.22 -9.07
N GLN A 63 14.19 -7.60 -10.02
CA GLN A 63 14.78 -7.17 -11.31
C GLN A 63 15.04 -5.66 -11.38
N PHE A 64 14.66 -4.89 -10.36
CA PHE A 64 14.80 -3.45 -10.37
C PHE A 64 16.19 -3.02 -9.91
N VAL A 65 17.05 -2.67 -10.86
CA VAL A 65 18.39 -2.09 -10.62
C VAL A 65 18.40 -0.64 -11.10
N GLY A 66 17.61 0.22 -10.43
CA GLY A 66 17.37 1.60 -10.83
C GLY A 66 17.83 2.68 -9.85
N GLY A 67 18.58 2.32 -8.80
CA GLY A 67 18.94 3.22 -7.69
C GLY A 67 19.71 4.47 -8.12
N ASP A 68 20.77 4.32 -8.92
CA ASP A 68 21.56 5.48 -9.38
C ASP A 68 20.75 6.41 -10.29
N ARG A 69 19.87 5.84 -11.12
CA ARG A 69 18.96 6.61 -11.98
C ARG A 69 17.96 7.40 -11.15
N ALA A 70 17.41 6.79 -10.09
CA ALA A 70 16.51 7.47 -9.15
C ALA A 70 17.22 8.66 -8.48
N ARG A 71 18.45 8.46 -8.02
CA ARG A 71 19.25 9.51 -7.39
C ARG A 71 19.57 10.67 -8.34
N ASN A 72 19.87 10.37 -9.60
CA ASN A 72 20.10 11.41 -10.61
C ASN A 72 18.82 12.22 -10.88
N PHE A 73 17.67 11.56 -11.07
CA PHE A 73 16.40 12.26 -11.22
C PHE A 73 16.04 13.11 -9.99
N ALA A 74 16.33 12.62 -8.78
CA ALA A 74 16.10 13.38 -7.55
C ALA A 74 16.95 14.66 -7.48
N ARG A 75 18.24 14.57 -7.87
CA ARG A 75 19.14 15.74 -7.97
C ARG A 75 18.66 16.74 -9.00
N ASP A 76 18.27 16.26 -10.18
CA ASP A 76 17.75 17.12 -11.26
C ASP A 76 16.45 17.81 -10.83
N PHE A 77 15.54 17.09 -10.18
CA PHE A 77 14.31 17.67 -9.64
C PHE A 77 14.60 18.76 -8.60
N ALA A 78 15.51 18.47 -7.66
CA ALA A 78 15.93 19.43 -6.64
C ALA A 78 16.57 20.69 -7.26
N ALA A 79 17.38 20.53 -8.32
CA ALA A 79 18.04 21.64 -9.01
C ALA A 79 17.05 22.57 -9.74
N HIS A 80 15.94 22.02 -10.25
CA HIS A 80 14.91 22.81 -10.96
C HIS A 80 13.87 23.42 -10.02
N ARG A 81 13.88 23.06 -8.72
CA ARG A 81 12.96 23.58 -7.72
C ARG A 81 13.37 25.01 -7.31
N LYS A 82 12.68 26.01 -7.85
CA LYS A 82 12.99 27.44 -7.60
C LYS A 82 12.52 27.95 -6.24
N LYS A 83 11.42 27.41 -5.71
CA LYS A 83 10.80 27.82 -4.44
C LYS A 83 10.43 26.58 -3.62
N PRO A 84 10.52 26.63 -2.28
CA PRO A 84 9.95 25.60 -1.42
C PRO A 84 8.43 25.53 -1.67
N GLY A 85 7.86 24.33 -1.65
CA GLY A 85 6.45 24.08 -2.00
C GLY A 85 6.18 24.02 -3.51
N ALA A 86 6.81 24.86 -4.32
CA ALA A 86 6.51 24.94 -5.76
C ALA A 86 7.05 23.74 -6.56
N LEU A 87 6.21 23.16 -7.41
CA LEU A 87 6.62 22.09 -8.33
C LEU A 87 7.28 22.64 -9.61
N PRO A 88 8.40 22.06 -10.07
CA PRO A 88 8.99 22.37 -11.37
C PRO A 88 8.21 21.69 -12.52
N VAL A 89 6.96 22.11 -12.75
CA VAL A 89 6.01 21.50 -13.68
C VAL A 89 6.61 21.24 -15.07
N ALA A 90 7.22 22.25 -15.68
CA ALA A 90 7.78 22.15 -17.03
C ALA A 90 8.98 21.18 -17.14
N TRP A 91 9.71 20.95 -16.05
CA TRP A 91 10.76 19.92 -16.02
C TRP A 91 10.14 18.54 -15.86
N LEU A 92 9.19 18.40 -14.94
CA LEU A 92 8.54 17.12 -14.65
C LEU A 92 7.76 16.60 -15.86
N GLU A 93 7.07 17.48 -16.57
CA GLU A 93 6.38 17.16 -17.81
C GLU A 93 7.33 16.60 -18.87
N ARG A 94 8.51 17.20 -19.04
CA ARG A 94 9.54 16.71 -19.96
C ARG A 94 10.15 15.39 -19.49
N ALA A 95 10.43 15.25 -18.19
CA ALA A 95 11.00 14.03 -17.62
C ALA A 95 10.04 12.84 -17.74
N MET A 96 8.76 13.02 -17.41
CA MET A 96 7.76 11.96 -17.56
C MET A 96 7.52 11.60 -19.04
N ARG A 97 7.54 12.58 -19.95
CA ARG A 97 7.44 12.31 -21.39
C ARG A 97 8.66 11.58 -21.94
N SER A 98 9.88 11.92 -21.51
CA SER A 98 11.10 11.24 -21.97
C SER A 98 11.16 9.78 -21.51
N VAL A 99 10.51 9.48 -20.38
CA VAL A 99 10.28 8.11 -19.89
C VAL A 99 9.22 7.36 -20.71
N GLY A 100 8.40 8.07 -21.50
CA GLY A 100 7.39 7.49 -22.38
C GLY A 100 5.99 7.36 -21.75
N LEU A 101 5.66 8.23 -20.80
CA LEU A 101 4.33 8.34 -20.19
C LEU A 101 3.42 9.31 -20.96
N GLU A 102 2.11 9.10 -20.88
CA GLU A 102 1.11 10.10 -21.28
C GLU A 102 0.98 11.15 -20.16
N VAL A 103 1.51 12.35 -20.37
CA VAL A 103 1.64 13.35 -19.30
C VAL A 103 0.62 14.47 -19.42
N TYR A 104 0.01 14.79 -18.27
CA TYR A 104 -1.01 15.81 -18.13
C TYR A 104 -0.76 16.64 -16.88
N THR A 105 -1.30 17.85 -16.88
CA THR A 105 -1.23 18.79 -15.75
C THR A 105 -2.64 19.18 -15.33
N GLN A 106 -2.82 19.40 -14.04
CA GLN A 106 -4.08 19.84 -13.47
C GLN A 106 -3.84 21.01 -12.53
N SER A 107 -4.39 22.17 -12.87
CA SER A 107 -4.36 23.35 -12.00
C SER A 107 -5.54 23.30 -11.02
N PHE A 108 -5.31 23.69 -9.78
CA PHE A 108 -6.37 23.79 -8.77
C PHE A 108 -6.22 25.04 -7.91
N SER A 109 -7.33 25.49 -7.34
CA SER A 109 -7.35 26.56 -6.35
C SER A 109 -8.41 26.30 -5.28
N ARG A 110 -8.06 26.61 -4.03
CA ARG A 110 -8.94 26.48 -2.86
C ARG A 110 -8.84 27.75 -2.03
N LYS A 111 -10.00 28.28 -1.66
CA LYS A 111 -10.09 29.32 -0.63
C LYS A 111 -10.19 28.62 0.71
N LEU A 112 -9.19 28.77 1.59
CA LEU A 112 -9.26 28.18 2.91
C LEU A 112 -10.30 28.92 3.77
N PRO A 113 -11.04 28.19 4.63
CA PRO A 113 -12.10 28.77 5.46
C PRO A 113 -11.56 29.66 6.59
N PHE A 114 -10.28 29.50 6.97
CA PHE A 114 -9.64 30.25 8.04
C PHE A 114 -8.59 31.22 7.48
N PRO A 115 -8.56 32.49 7.94
CA PRO A 115 -7.48 33.42 7.65
C PRO A 115 -6.20 33.00 8.39
N ASP A 116 -5.06 33.07 7.70
CA ASP A 116 -3.73 32.96 8.32
C ASP A 116 -3.35 34.33 8.94
N GLU A 117 -2.39 34.37 9.89
CA GLU A 117 -2.05 35.56 10.70
C GLU A 117 -1.74 36.84 9.89
N THR A 118 -1.51 36.71 8.58
CA THR A 118 -1.15 37.81 7.66
C THR A 118 -2.17 38.12 6.56
N HIS A 119 -3.17 37.28 6.29
CA HIS A 119 -4.11 37.48 5.17
C HIS A 119 -5.54 37.00 5.48
N GLU A 120 -6.52 37.90 5.31
CA GLU A 120 -7.97 37.65 5.55
C GLU A 120 -8.59 36.54 4.68
N ARG A 121 -7.96 36.17 3.56
CA ARG A 121 -8.39 35.09 2.66
C ARG A 121 -7.19 34.41 2.02
N TYR A 122 -6.67 33.36 2.64
CA TYR A 122 -5.58 32.58 2.08
C TYR A 122 -6.10 31.69 0.94
N MET A 123 -5.80 32.07 -0.30
CA MET A 123 -6.09 31.28 -1.48
C MET A 123 -4.86 30.43 -1.81
N VAL A 124 -4.99 29.12 -1.70
CA VAL A 124 -3.95 28.17 -2.10
C VAL A 124 -4.24 27.74 -3.52
N SER A 125 -3.25 27.89 -4.40
CA SER A 125 -3.30 27.42 -5.77
C SER A 125 -2.06 26.60 -6.08
N GLY A 126 -2.24 25.49 -6.78
CA GLY A 126 -1.15 24.62 -7.18
C GLY A 126 -1.43 23.95 -8.53
N THR A 127 -0.43 23.25 -9.04
CA THR A 127 -0.51 22.47 -10.27
C THR A 127 0.02 21.07 -10.04
N ASN A 128 -0.87 20.08 -10.10
CA ASN A 128 -0.48 18.67 -10.08
C ASN A 128 0.00 18.23 -11.45
N VAL A 129 0.93 17.27 -11.48
CA VAL A 129 1.42 16.65 -12.70
C VAL A 129 1.24 15.15 -12.57
N TYR A 130 0.65 14.53 -13.58
CA TYR A 130 0.50 13.09 -13.60
C TYR A 130 0.82 12.50 -14.97
N GLY A 131 1.43 11.31 -14.95
CA GLY A 131 1.74 10.52 -16.13
C GLY A 131 0.99 9.20 -16.08
N ILE A 132 0.37 8.79 -17.19
CA ILE A 132 -0.32 7.50 -17.31
C ILE A 132 0.55 6.56 -18.15
N LEU A 133 0.82 5.37 -17.59
CA LEU A 133 1.36 4.23 -18.30
C LEU A 133 0.21 3.26 -18.60
N ARG A 134 -0.12 3.09 -19.88
CA ARG A 134 -1.17 2.16 -20.32
C ARG A 134 -0.70 0.71 -20.23
N ALA A 135 -1.55 -0.17 -19.70
CA ALA A 135 -1.27 -1.60 -19.68
C ALA A 135 -1.26 -2.18 -21.09
N PRO A 136 -0.20 -2.88 -21.52
CA PRO A 136 -0.15 -3.48 -22.86
C PRO A 136 -1.09 -4.68 -23.02
N ARG A 137 -1.54 -5.32 -21.92
CA ARG A 137 -2.34 -6.56 -21.94
C ARG A 137 -3.80 -6.40 -21.55
N ALA A 138 -4.29 -5.18 -21.29
CA ALA A 138 -5.63 -4.96 -20.76
C ALA A 138 -6.33 -3.75 -21.40
N ALA A 139 -7.65 -3.70 -21.26
CA ALA A 139 -8.50 -2.64 -21.82
C ALA A 139 -8.52 -1.34 -20.99
N SER A 140 -7.49 -1.08 -20.17
CA SER A 140 -7.37 0.12 -19.33
C SER A 140 -8.57 0.40 -18.41
N THR A 141 -9.28 -0.65 -17.97
CA THR A 141 -10.48 -0.54 -17.11
C THR A 141 -10.16 -0.37 -15.62
N GLU A 142 -8.93 -0.71 -15.22
CA GLU A 142 -8.45 -0.63 -13.84
C GLU A 142 -7.08 0.05 -13.80
N SER A 143 -6.80 0.74 -12.70
CA SER A 143 -5.54 1.44 -12.50
C SER A 143 -4.98 1.33 -11.09
N LEU A 144 -3.66 1.48 -11.00
CA LEU A 144 -2.90 1.64 -9.76
C LEU A 144 -2.32 3.05 -9.72
N VAL A 145 -2.27 3.67 -8.56
CA VAL A 145 -1.70 5.02 -8.39
C VAL A 145 -0.42 4.93 -7.57
N LEU A 146 0.67 5.49 -8.10
CA LEU A 146 1.88 5.78 -7.36
C LEU A 146 1.98 7.30 -7.21
N THR A 147 1.81 7.80 -5.99
CA THR A 147 1.80 9.24 -5.73
C THR A 147 3.00 9.68 -4.91
N VAL A 148 3.53 10.86 -5.21
CA VAL A 148 4.56 11.53 -4.42
C VAL A 148 4.03 12.92 -4.05
N PRO A 149 3.66 13.12 -2.77
CA PRO A 149 3.27 14.43 -2.31
C PRO A 149 4.48 15.36 -2.20
N CYS A 150 4.37 16.59 -2.70
CA CYS A 150 5.38 17.63 -2.50
C CYS A 150 4.77 18.79 -1.69
N GLY A 151 5.14 18.86 -0.41
CA GLY A 151 4.75 19.95 0.48
C GLY A 151 5.76 21.10 0.51
N PRO A 152 5.41 22.21 1.19
CA PRO A 152 6.36 23.27 1.52
C PRO A 152 7.43 22.81 2.51
N ASP A 153 7.04 22.00 3.49
CA ASP A 153 7.91 21.56 4.59
C ASP A 153 8.64 20.25 4.30
N THR A 154 8.13 19.46 3.36
CA THR A 154 8.69 18.15 2.98
C THR A 154 9.42 18.24 1.64
N THR A 155 10.69 17.83 1.63
CA THR A 155 11.53 17.78 0.42
C THR A 155 11.57 16.37 -0.13
N ASN A 156 10.48 15.93 -0.74
CA ASN A 156 10.32 14.57 -1.29
C ASN A 156 11.02 14.37 -2.66
N SER A 157 12.17 15.02 -2.89
CA SER A 157 12.91 14.92 -4.14
C SER A 157 13.35 13.49 -4.45
N GLN A 158 13.73 12.72 -3.42
CA GLN A 158 14.13 11.33 -3.57
C GLN A 158 12.97 10.43 -4.00
N ALA A 159 11.78 10.67 -3.45
CA ALA A 159 10.58 9.93 -3.84
C ALA A 159 10.19 10.23 -5.29
N VAL A 160 10.30 11.49 -5.75
CA VAL A 160 10.09 11.85 -7.16
C VAL A 160 11.11 11.15 -8.06
N GLY A 161 12.38 11.12 -7.66
CA GLY A 161 13.42 10.42 -8.39
C GLY A 161 13.16 8.91 -8.51
N LEU A 162 12.76 8.28 -7.42
CA LEU A 162 12.37 6.86 -7.39
C LEU A 162 11.15 6.59 -8.28
N LEU A 163 10.13 7.45 -8.21
CA LEU A 163 8.93 7.37 -9.04
C LEU A 163 9.28 7.43 -10.55
N LEU A 164 10.15 8.35 -10.97
CA LEU A 164 10.59 8.44 -12.37
C LEU A 164 11.44 7.23 -12.80
N ALA A 165 12.31 6.72 -11.93
CA ALA A 165 13.10 5.53 -12.21
C ALA A 165 12.23 4.27 -12.33
N LEU A 166 11.21 4.13 -11.46
CA LEU A 166 10.21 3.06 -11.54
C LEU A 166 9.38 3.17 -12.81
N ALA A 167 8.92 4.37 -13.17
CA ALA A 167 8.21 4.59 -14.43
C ALA A 167 9.02 4.14 -15.65
N ALA A 168 10.33 4.47 -15.68
CA ALA A 168 11.23 4.03 -16.74
C ALA A 168 11.42 2.51 -16.77
N HIS A 169 11.49 1.87 -15.60
CA HIS A 169 11.54 0.42 -15.53
C HIS A 169 10.22 -0.21 -16.01
N PHE A 170 9.08 0.29 -15.52
CA PHE A 170 7.75 -0.25 -15.82
C PHE A 170 7.41 -0.13 -17.29
N ARG A 171 7.85 0.94 -17.96
CA ARG A 171 7.65 1.13 -19.40
C ARG A 171 8.26 0.01 -20.25
N GLY A 172 9.35 -0.62 -19.79
CA GLY A 172 10.02 -1.73 -20.45
C GLY A 172 9.36 -3.10 -20.21
N GLN A 173 8.40 -3.19 -19.29
CA GLN A 173 7.80 -4.44 -18.88
C GLN A 173 6.48 -4.71 -19.61
N ILE A 174 6.29 -5.95 -20.08
CA ILE A 174 5.15 -6.34 -20.91
C ILE A 174 4.01 -7.03 -20.13
N TYR A 175 4.19 -7.24 -18.83
CA TYR A 175 3.29 -8.04 -18.00
C TYR A 175 2.21 -7.22 -17.27
N TRP A 176 2.19 -5.90 -17.43
CA TRP A 176 1.18 -5.07 -16.76
C TRP A 176 -0.23 -5.37 -17.28
N ALA A 177 -1.13 -5.63 -16.33
CA ALA A 177 -2.55 -5.89 -16.57
C ALA A 177 -3.45 -4.71 -16.13
N LYS A 178 -2.88 -3.69 -15.49
CA LYS A 178 -3.59 -2.48 -15.03
C LYS A 178 -2.79 -1.25 -15.42
N ASP A 179 -3.50 -0.17 -15.75
CA ASP A 179 -2.85 1.11 -16.01
C ASP A 179 -2.14 1.59 -14.73
N ILE A 180 -1.02 2.28 -14.87
CA ILE A 180 -0.27 2.81 -13.73
C ILE A 180 -0.21 4.33 -13.87
N ILE A 181 -0.76 5.02 -12.88
CA ILE A 181 -0.77 6.48 -12.80
C ILE A 181 0.38 6.89 -11.87
N PHE A 182 1.29 7.68 -12.40
CA PHE A 182 2.37 8.32 -11.65
C PHE A 182 1.96 9.76 -11.36
N LEU A 183 1.63 10.06 -10.10
CA LEU A 183 1.11 11.35 -9.68
C LEU A 183 2.14 12.08 -8.81
N VAL A 184 2.39 13.35 -9.10
CA VAL A 184 3.16 14.25 -8.24
C VAL A 184 2.28 15.45 -7.92
N THR A 185 1.99 15.64 -6.64
CA THR A 185 1.05 16.67 -6.18
C THR A 185 1.76 17.85 -5.55
N GLU A 186 1.21 19.03 -5.79
CA GLU A 186 1.62 20.25 -5.08
C GLU A 186 0.74 20.42 -3.84
N HIS A 187 1.31 20.89 -2.73
CA HIS A 187 0.58 21.04 -1.46
C HIS A 187 0.04 19.71 -0.88
N ASP A 188 0.77 18.62 -1.09
CA ASP A 188 0.56 17.33 -0.41
C ASP A 188 -0.90 16.82 -0.49
N LEU A 189 -1.64 16.83 0.63
CA LEU A 189 -3.02 16.39 0.73
C LEU A 189 -3.97 17.22 -0.14
N LEU A 190 -3.77 18.54 -0.21
CA LEU A 190 -4.65 19.44 -0.97
C LEU A 190 -4.58 19.17 -2.47
N GLY A 191 -3.37 18.96 -3.00
CA GLY A 191 -3.18 18.59 -4.40
C GLY A 191 -3.76 17.22 -4.69
N THR A 192 -3.57 16.26 -3.79
CA THR A 192 -4.12 14.89 -3.94
C THR A 192 -5.64 14.89 -3.95
N GLU A 193 -6.26 15.63 -3.02
CA GLU A 193 -7.71 15.81 -2.95
C GLU A 193 -8.27 16.45 -4.22
N ALA A 194 -7.65 17.55 -4.70
CA ALA A 194 -8.06 18.23 -5.93
C ALA A 194 -7.99 17.32 -7.17
N TRP A 195 -6.97 16.48 -7.24
CA TRP A 195 -6.80 15.51 -8.32
C TRP A 195 -7.84 14.39 -8.23
N LEU A 196 -8.07 13.85 -7.04
CA LEU A 196 -9.01 12.75 -6.82
C LEU A 196 -10.46 13.20 -7.08
N GLU A 197 -10.84 14.39 -6.64
CA GLU A 197 -12.15 14.99 -6.93
C GLU A 197 -12.40 15.12 -8.43
N ALA A 198 -11.44 15.68 -9.18
CA ALA A 198 -11.54 15.76 -10.63
C ALA A 198 -11.48 14.37 -11.30
N TYR A 199 -10.76 13.42 -10.70
CA TYR A 199 -10.70 12.05 -11.20
C TYR A 199 -12.05 11.34 -11.09
N HIS A 200 -12.82 11.60 -10.05
CA HIS A 200 -14.14 10.99 -9.84
C HIS A 200 -15.31 11.86 -10.34
N ASP A 201 -15.02 13.05 -10.87
CA ASP A 201 -16.01 14.04 -11.29
C ASP A 201 -16.97 14.43 -10.16
N ILE A 202 -16.41 14.64 -8.97
CA ILE A 202 -17.11 15.05 -7.75
C ILE A 202 -16.49 16.34 -7.21
N ASN A 203 -17.29 17.16 -6.54
CA ASN A 203 -16.81 18.37 -5.86
C ASN A 203 -17.41 18.43 -4.45
N VAL A 204 -16.70 17.83 -3.49
CA VAL A 204 -17.17 17.70 -2.10
C VAL A 204 -16.60 18.82 -1.24
N THR A 205 -15.34 19.19 -1.50
CA THR A 205 -14.55 20.07 -0.63
C THR A 205 -14.51 21.53 -1.10
N GLY A 206 -15.18 21.82 -2.22
CA GLY A 206 -15.26 23.15 -2.80
C GLY A 206 -13.99 23.59 -3.52
N ILE A 207 -13.07 22.66 -3.80
CA ILE A 207 -11.86 22.93 -4.59
C ILE A 207 -12.28 23.20 -6.04
N GLN A 208 -11.69 24.23 -6.63
CA GLN A 208 -11.86 24.54 -8.04
C GLN A 208 -10.67 23.94 -8.80
N SER A 209 -10.90 22.83 -9.50
CA SER A 209 -9.88 22.13 -10.28
C SER A 209 -10.17 22.21 -11.78
N SER A 210 -9.13 22.22 -12.60
CA SER A 210 -9.27 22.10 -14.05
C SER A 210 -9.76 20.70 -14.43
N PRO A 211 -10.54 20.55 -15.51
CA PRO A 211 -10.93 19.23 -16.00
C PRO A 211 -9.71 18.39 -16.35
N LEU A 212 -9.75 17.09 -16.05
CA LEU A 212 -8.66 16.18 -16.39
C LEU A 212 -8.64 15.93 -17.90
N GLN A 213 -7.48 16.16 -18.52
CA GLN A 213 -7.26 15.90 -19.94
C GLN A 213 -7.06 14.41 -20.25
N GLY A 214 -6.56 13.64 -19.27
CA GLY A 214 -6.35 12.20 -19.39
C GLY A 214 -6.88 11.46 -18.18
N ARG A 215 -7.47 10.28 -18.40
CA ARG A 215 -8.00 9.41 -17.34
C ARG A 215 -7.59 7.96 -17.59
N ALA A 216 -7.46 7.18 -16.51
CA ALA A 216 -7.30 5.74 -16.57
C ALA A 216 -8.56 5.05 -16.01
N GLY A 217 -8.46 3.73 -15.79
CA GLY A 217 -9.55 2.93 -15.25
C GLY A 217 -9.93 3.22 -13.80
N ALA A 218 -10.74 2.37 -13.19
CA ALA A 218 -11.05 2.46 -11.76
C ALA A 218 -9.78 2.27 -10.91
N ILE A 219 -9.53 3.18 -9.96
CA ILE A 219 -8.39 3.09 -9.04
C ILE A 219 -8.63 1.94 -8.06
N GLN A 220 -7.76 0.93 -8.10
CA GLN A 220 -7.85 -0.26 -7.24
C GLN A 220 -7.02 -0.12 -5.97
N ALA A 221 -5.84 0.51 -6.09
CA ALA A 221 -4.96 0.79 -4.97
C ALA A 221 -4.09 2.00 -5.27
N ALA A 222 -3.68 2.69 -4.22
CA ALA A 222 -2.75 3.81 -4.27
C ALA A 222 -1.62 3.59 -3.26
N VAL A 223 -0.40 3.92 -3.67
CA VAL A 223 0.79 3.92 -2.81
C VAL A 223 1.36 5.33 -2.82
N ALA A 224 1.43 5.95 -1.64
CA ALA A 224 2.11 7.22 -1.44
C ALA A 224 3.57 6.97 -1.03
N LEU A 225 4.51 7.58 -1.74
CA LEU A 225 5.93 7.46 -1.45
C LEU A 225 6.45 8.73 -0.77
N GLU A 226 6.98 8.56 0.44
CA GLU A 226 7.68 9.60 1.18
C GLU A 226 9.06 9.10 1.56
N LEU A 227 10.10 9.82 1.13
CA LEU A 227 11.48 9.46 1.38
C LEU A 227 12.21 10.66 1.97
N SER A 228 12.87 10.45 3.11
CA SER A 228 13.64 11.47 3.82
C SER A 228 15.12 11.51 3.43
N SER A 229 15.66 10.43 2.84
CA SER A 229 17.09 10.27 2.56
C SER A 229 17.36 9.40 1.33
N ASP A 230 18.57 9.52 0.77
CA ASP A 230 19.10 8.66 -0.29
C ASP A 230 19.33 7.21 0.18
N VAL A 231 19.54 7.03 1.50
CA VAL A 231 19.81 5.74 2.12
C VAL A 231 18.62 5.33 2.97
N VAL A 232 17.99 4.22 2.61
CA VAL A 232 16.86 3.65 3.33
C VAL A 232 17.39 2.69 4.40
N THR A 233 17.19 3.04 5.66
CA THR A 233 17.55 2.19 6.82
C THR A 233 16.34 1.47 7.41
N SER A 234 15.17 2.10 7.32
CA SER A 234 13.90 1.60 7.82
C SER A 234 12.76 2.04 6.91
N LEU A 235 11.69 1.26 6.89
CA LEU A 235 10.45 1.56 6.20
C LEU A 235 9.32 1.56 7.22
N ASP A 236 8.58 2.68 7.31
CA ASP A 236 7.33 2.74 8.05
C ASP A 236 6.17 2.65 7.07
N VAL A 237 5.27 1.70 7.30
CA VAL A 237 4.06 1.56 6.49
C VAL A 237 2.90 2.15 7.29
N THR A 238 2.44 3.31 6.82
CA THR A 238 1.23 3.96 7.32
C THR A 238 0.03 3.46 6.54
N VAL A 239 -1.07 3.24 7.28
CA VAL A 239 -2.30 2.70 6.73
C VAL A 239 -3.37 3.74 6.91
N GLU A 240 -3.79 4.32 5.79
CA GLU A 240 -4.87 5.30 5.74
C GLU A 240 -6.14 4.65 5.17
N GLY A 241 -7.27 4.95 5.80
CA GLY A 241 -8.53 4.26 5.58
C GLY A 241 -9.72 5.14 5.86
N LEU A 242 -10.67 5.23 4.92
CA LEU A 242 -11.86 6.04 5.12
C LEU A 242 -12.72 5.45 6.25
N ASN A 243 -12.99 6.21 7.31
CA ASN A 243 -13.85 5.80 8.43
C ASN A 243 -13.44 4.46 9.08
N GLY A 244 -12.14 4.14 9.12
CA GLY A 244 -11.65 2.89 9.69
C GLY A 244 -11.76 1.68 8.76
N GLN A 245 -12.10 1.87 7.48
CA GLN A 245 -11.90 0.84 6.46
C GLN A 245 -10.42 0.62 6.24
N LEU A 246 -9.92 -0.57 6.55
CA LEU A 246 -8.53 -0.92 6.31
C LEU A 246 -8.32 -1.29 4.83
N PRO A 247 -7.16 -0.95 4.25
CA PRO A 247 -6.78 -1.43 2.93
C PRO A 247 -6.61 -2.95 2.95
N ASN A 248 -6.46 -3.53 1.77
CA ASN A 248 -6.22 -4.97 1.63
C ASN A 248 -5.04 -5.42 2.51
N LEU A 249 -5.33 -6.33 3.45
CA LEU A 249 -4.34 -6.89 4.38
C LEU A 249 -3.22 -7.63 3.64
N ASP A 250 -3.51 -8.22 2.48
CA ASP A 250 -2.49 -8.91 1.68
C ASP A 250 -1.41 -7.96 1.16
N LEU A 251 -1.76 -6.71 0.84
CA LEU A 251 -0.79 -5.69 0.46
C LEU A 251 0.15 -5.36 1.62
N LEU A 252 -0.39 -5.25 2.84
CA LEU A 252 0.38 -4.99 4.05
C LEU A 252 1.30 -6.15 4.40
N ASN A 253 0.78 -7.38 4.31
CA ASN A 253 1.57 -8.59 4.51
C ASN A 253 2.73 -8.66 3.50
N LEU A 254 2.49 -8.30 2.24
CA LEU A 254 3.52 -8.25 1.21
C LEU A 254 4.64 -7.29 1.60
N PHE A 255 4.32 -6.05 2.00
CA PHE A 255 5.33 -5.08 2.44
C PHE A 255 6.14 -5.59 3.63
N GLN A 256 5.48 -6.13 4.65
CA GLN A 256 6.15 -6.67 5.82
C GLN A 256 7.13 -7.81 5.45
N THR A 257 6.68 -8.72 4.60
CA THR A 257 7.50 -9.86 4.16
C THR A 257 8.68 -9.39 3.30
N PHE A 258 8.48 -8.36 2.47
CA PHE A 258 9.56 -7.75 1.67
C PHE A 258 10.64 -7.12 2.55
N CYS A 259 10.23 -6.34 3.56
CA CYS A 259 11.19 -5.74 4.49
C CYS A 259 12.01 -6.79 5.25
N GLN A 260 11.37 -7.90 5.66
CA GLN A 260 12.07 -9.03 6.30
C GLN A 260 13.08 -9.68 5.36
N LYS A 261 12.70 -9.93 4.10
CA LYS A 261 13.61 -10.50 3.07
C LYS A 261 14.79 -9.56 2.79
N GLY A 262 14.54 -8.25 2.74
CA GLY A 262 15.56 -7.22 2.51
C GLY A 262 16.40 -6.85 3.74
N GLY A 263 16.13 -7.43 4.92
CA GLY A 263 16.82 -7.07 6.15
C GLY A 263 16.59 -5.63 6.62
N LEU A 264 15.50 -4.99 6.19
CA LEU A 264 15.13 -3.62 6.55
C LEU A 264 14.24 -3.62 7.78
N LEU A 265 14.45 -2.66 8.68
CA LEU A 265 13.56 -2.45 9.82
C LEU A 265 12.19 -1.97 9.31
N CYS A 266 11.16 -2.78 9.52
CA CYS A 266 9.78 -2.44 9.16
C CYS A 266 8.99 -2.04 10.40
N THR A 267 8.36 -0.88 10.36
CA THR A 267 7.35 -0.46 11.33
C THR A 267 5.98 -0.34 10.66
N LEU A 268 4.93 -0.54 11.44
CA LEU A 268 3.54 -0.33 11.02
C LEU A 268 2.96 0.79 11.89
N GLN A 269 2.60 1.92 11.28
CA GLN A 269 2.15 3.13 11.98
C GLN A 269 3.09 3.52 13.14
N GLY A 270 4.40 3.53 12.89
CA GLY A 270 5.43 3.86 13.87
C GLY A 270 5.66 2.82 14.97
N LYS A 271 4.99 1.66 14.92
CA LYS A 271 5.18 0.56 15.89
C LYS A 271 6.01 -0.55 15.28
N VAL A 272 7.01 -1.00 16.03
CA VAL A 272 7.79 -2.19 15.68
C VAL A 272 6.92 -3.42 15.94
N GLY A 273 6.77 -4.29 14.95
CA GLY A 273 6.06 -5.56 15.11
C GLY A 273 6.77 -6.47 16.13
N PRO A 274 6.06 -7.44 16.72
CA PRO A 274 6.71 -8.42 17.60
C PRO A 274 7.84 -9.12 16.85
N PRO A 275 8.99 -9.39 17.49
CA PRO A 275 10.10 -10.07 16.84
C PRO A 275 9.63 -11.41 16.28
N ALA A 276 10.06 -11.73 15.06
CA ALA A 276 9.80 -13.03 14.48
C ALA A 276 10.36 -14.10 15.44
N TRP A 277 9.49 -15.00 15.92
CA TRP A 277 9.95 -16.18 16.66
C TRP A 277 10.98 -16.92 15.79
N GLU A 278 12.24 -16.92 16.23
CA GLU A 278 13.28 -17.79 15.68
C GLU A 278 13.16 -19.16 16.35
N PRO A 279 12.79 -20.23 15.63
CA PRO A 279 12.93 -21.58 16.14
C PRO A 279 14.42 -21.93 16.23
N GLY A 280 15.07 -21.55 17.34
CA GLY A 280 16.49 -21.87 17.57
C GLY A 280 17.19 -21.17 18.73
N ALA A 281 16.65 -20.08 19.28
CA ALA A 281 17.37 -19.26 20.27
C ALA A 281 17.49 -19.85 21.70
N TYR A 282 17.05 -21.09 21.93
CA TYR A 282 17.08 -21.73 23.27
C TYR A 282 17.94 -23.00 23.37
N GLU A 283 18.78 -23.32 22.38
CA GLU A 283 19.69 -24.50 22.45
C GLU A 283 21.14 -24.19 22.85
N THR A 284 21.45 -23.00 23.35
CA THR A 284 22.75 -22.74 24.00
C THR A 284 22.56 -22.05 25.35
N GLY A 285 22.46 -22.86 26.39
CA GLY A 285 22.47 -22.48 27.80
C GLY A 285 22.61 -23.71 28.68
#